data_AF-A8PCL3-F1
#
_entry.id   AF-A8PCL3-F1
#
_cell.length_a   1.000
_cell.length_b   1.000
_cell.length_c   1.000
_cell.angle_alpha   90.00
_cell.angle_beta   90.00
_cell.angle_gamma   90.00
#
_symmetry.space_group_name_H-M   'P 1'
#
loop_
_entity.id
_entity.type
_entity.pdbx_description
1 polymer ?
#
loop_
_entity_poly.entity_id
_entity_poly.type
_entity_poly.pdbx_seq_one_letter_code
_entity_poly.pdbx_strand_id
1 'polypeptide(L)'
;MRSQSLQLATLSGLVALSGWLPTAQAWGAAGHEIVATIAQIHLHPSVLPTICALLDIDVDASDDTSSLRAKCHLSSIATWADKEKMKIRWSAAMHYVGAVDDFPRERCEFPGPKGWAGTRSINVLDATKNVTRILAEWGGVDENEFSLVSPVTSYVPPYGSRSQVPGKRVKQLPVPGPLQEEAFKFLVHFVGDMHQPLHLTGRARGGNGIKIHFGTRTTNLHSAWDTMIPTKLIRTVPRNYTRPLPDLSLLSEPSLSSPYFSLRGPVDLAQLILEEDDYPGYIPPSSAQIESALRGTIYDALIRRIMWEGVRGKWGVPSTHQGEDGEERYSEIDTWGLCPLNNTVPAFQSSIIALDDSQAAFGLKEPTPIDPDGPLICPYAWTAPIHTLNCDYIWPADIELTESFDSDDEHDHDHDDLLLSEEFTEYSRPPHRGNPSPRPSLPDLDVPSYMGPLEREMIVEKLMAQGGLRLAGILNWLFADWEE
;
A
#
# COMPACT_ATOMS: atom_id res chain seq x y z
N MET A 1 18.15 -63.29 48.14
CA MET A 1 17.92 -61.99 48.82
C MET A 1 18.76 -60.92 48.11
N ARG A 2 18.14 -59.75 47.84
CA ARG A 2 18.68 -58.50 47.22
C ARG A 2 18.93 -58.61 45.70
N SER A 3 18.12 -58.05 44.78
CA SER A 3 17.38 -56.76 44.65
C SER A 3 18.25 -55.60 44.16
N GLN A 4 17.71 -54.93 43.13
CA GLN A 4 17.94 -53.56 42.62
C GLN A 4 19.05 -53.39 41.57
N SER A 5 18.90 -52.69 40.44
CA SER A 5 17.76 -52.29 39.58
C SER A 5 18.38 -51.52 38.41
N LEU A 6 18.02 -51.88 37.17
CA LEU A 6 18.38 -51.14 35.96
C LEU A 6 17.66 -49.78 35.96
N GLN A 7 18.40 -48.68 35.82
CA GLN A 7 17.82 -47.37 35.49
C GLN A 7 17.76 -47.25 33.95
N LEU A 8 16.52 -47.18 33.44
CA LEU A 8 16.24 -46.79 32.06
C LEU A 8 16.46 -45.29 31.89
N ALA A 9 17.26 -44.92 30.92
CA ALA A 9 17.42 -43.54 30.45
C ALA A 9 16.17 -43.11 29.68
N THR A 10 15.46 -42.12 30.19
CA THR A 10 14.39 -41.43 29.45
C THR A 10 14.99 -40.30 28.63
N LEU A 11 14.94 -40.42 27.29
CA LEU A 11 15.10 -39.30 26.37
C LEU A 11 13.92 -38.33 26.59
N SER A 12 14.21 -37.09 26.97
CA SER A 12 13.27 -35.98 26.79
C SER A 12 13.79 -35.12 25.63
N GLY A 13 13.14 -35.28 24.48
CA GLY A 13 13.32 -34.40 23.33
C GLY A 13 12.68 -33.04 23.61
N LEU A 14 13.48 -31.98 23.52
CA LEU A 14 13.00 -30.60 23.42
C LEU A 14 12.75 -30.31 21.94
N VAL A 15 11.51 -30.48 21.50
CA VAL A 15 11.01 -29.90 20.25
C VAL A 15 10.61 -28.47 20.58
N ALA A 16 11.45 -27.50 20.21
CA ALA A 16 11.08 -26.10 20.20
C ALA A 16 10.21 -25.83 18.96
N LEU A 17 8.90 -25.97 19.10
CA LEU A 17 7.94 -25.44 18.14
C LEU A 17 7.77 -23.95 18.44
N SER A 18 8.50 -23.10 17.72
CA SER A 18 8.18 -21.68 17.63
C SER A 18 6.91 -21.54 16.78
N GLY A 19 5.74 -21.48 17.43
CA GLY A 19 4.49 -21.10 16.79
C GLY A 19 4.56 -19.64 16.35
N TRP A 20 4.42 -19.41 15.05
CA TRP A 20 4.28 -18.07 14.48
C TRP A 20 2.81 -17.67 14.66
N LEU A 21 2.52 -16.85 15.66
CA LEU A 21 1.24 -16.15 15.75
C LEU A 21 1.13 -15.19 14.55
N PRO A 22 -0.01 -15.13 13.83
CA PRO A 22 -0.19 -14.16 12.75
C PRO A 22 -0.34 -12.76 13.36
N THR A 23 0.76 -12.03 13.44
CA THR A 23 0.73 -10.60 13.72
C THR A 23 0.01 -9.89 12.58
N ALA A 24 -1.09 -9.18 12.85
CA ALA A 24 -1.78 -8.32 11.88
C ALA A 24 -0.76 -7.47 11.12
N GLN A 25 -0.52 -7.84 9.86
CA GLN A 25 0.33 -7.14 8.90
C GLN A 25 -0.49 -6.02 8.29
N ALA A 26 0.14 -5.07 7.62
CA ALA A 26 -0.57 -4.33 6.59
C ALA A 26 -0.83 -5.24 5.39
N TRP A 27 -0.95 -4.72 4.15
CA TRP A 27 -1.12 -5.58 2.98
C TRP A 27 -0.34 -6.87 3.18
N GLY A 28 -0.98 -8.03 3.16
CA GLY A 28 -0.27 -9.28 3.45
C GLY A 28 0.94 -9.40 2.52
N ALA A 29 1.93 -10.21 2.85
CA ALA A 29 3.24 -10.21 2.16
C ALA A 29 3.17 -10.02 0.62
N ALA A 30 2.23 -10.71 -0.05
CA ALA A 30 1.98 -10.57 -1.48
C ALA A 30 1.60 -9.13 -1.92
N GLY A 31 0.73 -8.42 -1.19
CA GLY A 31 0.33 -7.06 -1.53
C GLY A 31 1.49 -6.06 -1.45
N HIS A 32 2.32 -6.13 -0.40
CA HIS A 32 3.55 -5.33 -0.33
C HIS A 32 4.53 -5.64 -1.46
N GLU A 33 4.72 -6.93 -1.74
CA GLU A 33 5.61 -7.37 -2.82
C GLU A 33 5.09 -6.93 -4.20
N ILE A 34 3.76 -6.92 -4.41
CA ILE A 34 3.13 -6.36 -5.62
C ILE A 34 3.38 -4.86 -5.71
N VAL A 35 3.08 -4.08 -4.67
CA VAL A 35 3.31 -2.61 -4.64
C VAL A 35 4.77 -2.28 -4.97
N ALA A 36 5.71 -2.97 -4.32
CA ALA A 36 7.14 -2.77 -4.54
C ALA A 36 7.59 -3.19 -5.95
N THR A 37 7.02 -4.26 -6.51
CA THR A 37 7.32 -4.69 -7.88
C THR A 37 6.76 -3.70 -8.90
N ILE A 38 5.54 -3.19 -8.69
CA ILE A 38 4.96 -2.13 -9.52
C ILE A 38 5.86 -0.87 -9.46
N ALA A 39 6.35 -0.51 -8.27
CA ALA A 39 7.29 0.61 -8.16
C ALA A 39 8.56 0.39 -9.00
N GLN A 40 9.16 -0.80 -8.90
CA GLN A 40 10.37 -1.16 -9.66
C GLN A 40 10.19 -1.07 -11.17
N ILE A 41 9.01 -1.42 -11.71
CA ILE A 41 8.68 -1.30 -13.13
C ILE A 41 8.81 0.15 -13.62
N HIS A 42 8.53 1.12 -12.75
CA HIS A 42 8.43 2.55 -13.08
C HIS A 42 9.64 3.38 -12.64
N LEU A 43 10.72 2.72 -12.20
CA LEU A 43 11.94 3.43 -11.82
C LEU A 43 12.67 3.97 -13.05
N HIS A 44 13.19 5.19 -12.90
CA HIS A 44 14.17 5.75 -13.83
C HIS A 44 15.41 4.83 -13.88
N PRO A 45 16.02 4.60 -15.06
CA PRO A 45 17.16 3.70 -15.19
C PRO A 45 18.33 3.98 -14.22
N SER A 46 18.61 5.25 -13.91
CA SER A 46 19.67 5.66 -12.98
C SER A 46 19.35 5.45 -11.50
N VAL A 47 18.09 5.18 -11.13
CA VAL A 47 17.67 5.00 -9.72
C VAL A 47 18.02 3.62 -9.20
N LEU A 48 17.87 2.58 -10.03
CA LEU A 48 18.04 1.21 -9.58
C LEU A 48 19.46 0.94 -9.03
N PRO A 49 20.57 1.33 -9.70
CA PRO A 49 21.91 1.19 -9.13
C PRO A 49 22.06 1.83 -7.75
N THR A 50 21.50 3.04 -7.57
CA THR A 50 21.50 3.76 -6.29
C THR A 50 20.78 2.99 -5.19
N ILE A 51 19.61 2.43 -5.49
CA ILE A 51 18.85 1.59 -4.55
C ILE A 51 19.62 0.31 -4.19
N CYS A 52 20.29 -0.33 -5.16
CA CYS A 52 21.03 -1.55 -4.89
C CYS A 52 22.24 -1.30 -3.99
N ALA A 53 22.93 -0.17 -4.19
CA ALA A 53 23.98 0.28 -3.29
C ALA A 53 23.45 0.61 -1.89
N LEU A 54 22.25 1.20 -1.79
CA LEU A 54 21.57 1.48 -0.52
C LEU A 54 21.20 0.23 0.28
N LEU A 55 20.94 -0.88 -0.42
CA LEU A 55 20.60 -2.16 0.19
C LEU A 55 21.81 -3.06 0.45
N ASP A 56 23.04 -2.56 0.24
CA ASP A 56 24.29 -3.33 0.35
C ASP A 56 24.23 -4.65 -0.43
N ILE A 57 23.58 -4.62 -1.59
CA ILE A 57 23.57 -5.75 -2.51
C ILE A 57 24.89 -5.71 -3.26
N ASP A 58 25.64 -6.82 -3.28
CA ASP A 58 26.91 -6.93 -4.00
C ASP A 58 26.72 -6.55 -5.49
N VAL A 59 27.10 -5.31 -5.84
CA VAL A 59 27.12 -4.78 -7.20
C VAL A 59 28.54 -4.89 -7.73
N ASP A 60 28.73 -5.68 -8.79
CA ASP A 60 30.00 -5.75 -9.49
C ASP A 60 30.11 -4.60 -10.50
N ALA A 61 31.31 -4.06 -10.71
CA ALA A 61 31.53 -3.02 -11.73
C ALA A 61 31.23 -3.49 -13.17
N SER A 62 31.09 -4.80 -13.38
CA SER A 62 30.69 -5.41 -14.65
C SER A 62 29.18 -5.66 -14.77
N ASP A 63 28.40 -5.43 -13.72
CA ASP A 63 26.95 -5.63 -13.76
C ASP A 63 26.31 -4.58 -14.67
N ASP A 64 25.62 -5.06 -15.72
CA ASP A 64 24.73 -4.22 -16.51
C ASP A 64 23.38 -4.05 -15.82
N THR A 65 22.52 -3.19 -16.36
CA THR A 65 21.18 -2.93 -15.79
C THR A 65 20.31 -4.19 -15.73
N SER A 66 20.55 -5.19 -16.59
CA SER A 66 19.80 -6.44 -16.59
C SER A 66 20.25 -7.38 -15.45
N SER A 67 21.55 -7.46 -15.20
CA SER A 67 22.15 -8.18 -14.07
C SER A 67 21.69 -7.57 -12.74
N LEU A 68 21.73 -6.23 -12.64
CA LEU A 68 21.23 -5.51 -11.47
C LEU A 68 19.75 -5.79 -11.23
N ARG A 69 18.90 -5.73 -12.27
CA ARG A 69 17.47 -6.05 -12.14
C ARG A 69 17.22 -7.47 -11.65
N ALA A 70 18.09 -8.44 -11.95
CA ALA A 70 17.96 -9.81 -11.46
C ALA A 70 18.42 -10.00 -10.01
N LYS A 71 19.40 -9.21 -9.54
CA LYS A 71 19.94 -9.29 -8.18
C LYS A 71 19.16 -8.44 -7.18
N CYS A 72 18.60 -7.32 -7.64
CA CYS A 72 18.10 -6.24 -6.81
C CYS A 72 16.62 -6.00 -7.05
N HIS A 73 15.81 -6.50 -6.11
CA HIS A 73 14.35 -6.42 -6.20
C HIS A 73 13.75 -5.76 -4.95
N LEU A 74 12.97 -4.70 -5.15
CA LEU A 74 12.27 -4.02 -4.04
C LEU A 74 11.29 -4.95 -3.32
N SER A 75 10.69 -5.92 -4.03
CA SER A 75 9.81 -6.91 -3.41
C SER A 75 10.48 -7.69 -2.27
N SER A 76 11.79 -7.93 -2.35
CA SER A 76 12.52 -8.70 -1.33
C SER A 76 12.56 -8.03 0.05
N ILE A 77 12.46 -6.70 0.10
CA ILE A 77 12.51 -5.90 1.33
C ILE A 77 11.14 -5.38 1.76
N ALA A 78 10.11 -5.50 0.91
CA ALA A 78 8.81 -4.86 1.11
C ALA A 78 8.08 -5.34 2.38
N THR A 79 8.45 -6.52 2.90
CA THR A 79 7.88 -7.12 4.12
C THR A 79 8.78 -7.01 5.35
N TRP A 80 9.92 -6.31 5.23
CA TRP A 80 10.93 -6.24 6.29
C TRP A 80 10.40 -5.57 7.57
N ALA A 81 9.74 -4.42 7.45
CA ALA A 81 9.25 -3.66 8.61
C ALA A 81 8.30 -4.51 9.46
N ASP A 82 7.46 -5.27 8.78
CA ASP A 82 6.43 -6.12 9.36
C ASP A 82 7.00 -7.38 10.05
N LYS A 83 8.14 -7.91 9.55
CA LYS A 83 8.92 -8.99 10.18
C LYS A 83 9.68 -8.49 11.42
N GLU A 84 10.16 -7.25 11.38
CA GLU A 84 10.98 -6.69 12.45
C GLU A 84 10.17 -5.92 13.50
N LYS A 85 8.89 -5.61 13.28
CA LYS A 85 8.05 -4.80 14.20
C LYS A 85 8.01 -5.31 15.64
N MET A 86 8.12 -6.62 15.85
CA MET A 86 8.16 -7.20 17.21
C MET A 86 9.48 -6.92 17.93
N LYS A 87 10.57 -6.77 17.18
CA LYS A 87 11.89 -6.36 17.69
C LYS A 87 11.97 -4.83 17.80
N ILE A 88 11.39 -4.12 16.83
CA ILE A 88 11.33 -2.66 16.74
C ILE A 88 9.97 -2.17 17.23
N ARG A 89 9.61 -2.47 18.48
CA ARG A 89 8.24 -2.26 18.99
C ARG A 89 7.70 -0.83 18.84
N TRP A 90 8.59 0.16 18.80
CA TRP A 90 8.21 1.56 18.61
C TRP A 90 7.66 1.86 17.21
N SER A 91 8.00 1.05 16.20
CA SER A 91 7.54 1.25 14.82
C SER A 91 6.12 0.74 14.59
N ALA A 92 5.55 -0.09 15.49
CA ALA A 92 4.25 -0.72 15.28
C ALA A 92 3.10 0.27 15.04
N ALA A 93 3.11 1.42 15.73
CA ALA A 93 2.11 2.47 15.54
C ALA A 93 2.30 3.29 14.25
N MET A 94 3.40 3.09 13.53
CA MET A 94 3.69 3.77 12.26
C MET A 94 3.13 3.04 11.04
N HIS A 95 2.46 1.90 11.22
CA HIS A 95 1.84 1.17 10.10
C HIS A 95 0.42 1.67 9.78
N TYR A 96 -0.21 2.46 10.65
CA TYR A 96 -1.58 2.90 10.45
C TYR A 96 -1.80 4.33 10.96
N VAL A 97 -2.97 4.87 10.65
CA VAL A 97 -3.51 6.12 11.19
C VAL A 97 -5.01 5.95 11.40
N GLY A 98 -5.55 6.53 12.47
CA GLY A 98 -6.98 6.51 12.74
C GLY A 98 -7.41 7.81 13.36
N ALA A 99 -8.49 8.41 12.85
CA ALA A 99 -9.06 9.62 13.41
C ALA A 99 -9.97 9.32 14.61
N VAL A 100 -9.98 10.23 15.60
CA VAL A 100 -10.80 10.06 16.82
C VAL A 100 -12.29 10.15 16.48
N ASP A 101 -12.63 10.96 15.49
CA ASP A 101 -14.00 11.16 15.03
C ASP A 101 -14.39 10.23 13.87
N ASP A 102 -13.56 9.24 13.54
CA ASP A 102 -13.84 8.31 12.46
C ASP A 102 -14.72 7.15 12.93
N PHE A 103 -15.86 6.98 12.26
CA PHE A 103 -16.84 5.94 12.57
C PHE A 103 -17.42 5.33 11.28
N PRO A 104 -16.64 4.61 10.46
CA PRO A 104 -17.17 4.00 9.25
C PRO A 104 -18.23 2.94 9.60
N ARG A 105 -19.33 2.82 8.87
CA ARG A 105 -19.72 3.59 7.67
C ARG A 105 -20.52 4.86 7.92
N GLU A 106 -20.78 5.20 9.19
CA GLU A 106 -21.67 6.30 9.57
C GLU A 106 -21.02 7.66 9.31
N ARG A 107 -19.72 7.77 9.59
CA ARG A 107 -18.93 9.01 9.52
C ARG A 107 -17.51 8.66 9.09
N CYS A 108 -16.99 9.28 8.04
CA CYS A 108 -15.60 9.13 7.60
C CYS A 108 -14.86 10.45 7.78
N GLU A 109 -14.59 10.79 9.04
CA GLU A 109 -13.83 11.99 9.39
C GLU A 109 -12.34 11.66 9.31
N PHE A 110 -11.58 12.47 8.57
CA PHE A 110 -10.16 12.24 8.37
C PHE A 110 -9.45 13.61 8.28
N PRO A 111 -8.85 14.15 9.36
CA PRO A 111 -8.74 13.60 10.71
C PRO A 111 -9.93 13.94 11.63
N GLY A 112 -10.88 14.75 11.17
CA GLY A 112 -11.97 15.29 11.98
C GLY A 112 -11.54 16.35 13.00
N PRO A 113 -12.50 16.97 13.72
CA PRO A 113 -12.23 18.05 14.67
C PRO A 113 -11.29 17.70 15.83
N LYS A 114 -11.28 16.44 16.30
CA LYS A 114 -10.43 15.98 17.40
C LYS A 114 -9.07 15.44 16.94
N GLY A 115 -8.83 15.36 15.63
CA GLY A 115 -7.56 14.91 15.08
C GLY A 115 -7.34 13.40 15.16
N TRP A 116 -6.06 13.01 15.11
CA TRP A 116 -5.62 11.63 15.14
C TRP A 116 -5.71 11.00 16.53
N ALA A 117 -6.10 9.72 16.58
CA ALA A 117 -6.00 8.89 17.77
C ALA A 117 -4.54 8.45 17.98
N GLY A 118 -4.19 8.14 19.23
CA GLY A 118 -2.85 7.66 19.59
C GLY A 118 -1.87 8.79 19.92
N THR A 119 -0.58 8.52 19.72
CA THR A 119 0.48 9.49 20.03
C THR A 119 0.66 10.44 18.86
N ARG A 120 0.72 11.75 19.17
CA ARG A 120 0.93 12.78 18.16
C ARG A 120 2.18 12.49 17.33
N SER A 121 2.05 12.59 16.00
CA SER A 121 3.13 12.37 15.03
C SER A 121 3.70 10.95 14.98
N ILE A 122 3.00 9.96 15.55
CA ILE A 122 3.34 8.54 15.44
C ILE A 122 2.19 7.84 14.71
N ASN A 123 2.25 7.90 13.38
CA ASN A 123 1.32 7.25 12.46
C ASN A 123 1.97 7.09 11.09
N VAL A 124 1.34 6.33 10.19
CA VAL A 124 1.88 6.03 8.85
C VAL A 124 2.14 7.26 7.99
N LEU A 125 1.33 8.31 8.09
CA LEU A 125 1.50 9.52 7.28
C LEU A 125 2.74 10.29 7.72
N ASP A 126 2.89 10.53 9.02
CA ASP A 126 4.05 11.22 9.58
C ASP A 126 5.34 10.39 9.47
N ALA A 127 5.24 9.06 9.61
CA ALA A 127 6.36 8.16 9.41
C ALA A 127 6.86 8.19 7.95
N THR A 128 5.93 8.15 6.98
CA THR A 128 6.25 8.25 5.55
C THR A 128 6.95 9.58 5.22
N LYS A 129 6.45 10.71 5.77
CA LYS A 129 7.11 12.02 5.64
C LYS A 129 8.52 12.00 6.23
N ASN A 130 8.68 11.45 7.43
CA ASN A 130 9.96 11.45 8.13
C ASN A 130 11.04 10.62 7.41
N VAL A 131 10.71 9.40 6.96
CA VAL A 131 11.68 8.55 6.24
C VAL A 131 12.00 9.12 4.86
N THR A 132 11.02 9.74 4.19
CA THR A 132 11.27 10.45 2.93
C THR A 132 12.24 11.61 3.12
N ARG A 133 12.09 12.39 4.19
CA ARG A 133 13.03 13.48 4.52
C ARG A 133 14.45 12.97 4.78
N ILE A 134 14.60 11.89 5.55
CA ILE A 134 15.92 11.27 5.79
C ILE A 134 16.60 10.90 4.47
N LEU A 135 15.84 10.36 3.52
CA LEU A 135 16.34 9.98 2.20
C LEU A 135 16.57 11.18 1.28
N ALA A 136 15.78 12.24 1.40
CA ALA A 136 15.97 13.50 0.67
C ALA A 136 17.26 14.21 1.10
N GLU A 137 17.51 14.29 2.41
CA GLU A 137 18.75 14.82 2.98
C GLU A 137 19.97 14.02 2.47
N TRP A 138 19.88 12.69 2.45
CA TRP A 138 20.93 11.84 1.89
C TRP A 138 21.09 12.02 0.37
N GLY A 139 19.98 12.13 -0.35
CA GLY A 139 19.91 12.36 -1.80
C GLY A 139 20.37 13.75 -2.23
N GLY A 140 20.72 14.63 -1.28
CA GLY A 140 21.15 16.00 -1.55
C GLY A 140 20.04 16.89 -2.13
N VAL A 141 18.78 16.59 -1.82
CA VAL A 141 17.62 17.36 -2.27
C VAL A 141 17.34 18.50 -1.28
N ASP A 142 17.39 19.75 -1.74
CA ASP A 142 17.04 20.93 -0.93
C ASP A 142 15.53 21.21 -1.01
N GLU A 143 14.84 21.07 0.13
CA GLU A 143 13.39 21.35 0.25
C GLU A 143 13.05 22.81 -0.13
N ASN A 144 13.98 23.75 0.04
CA ASN A 144 13.77 25.18 -0.22
C ASN A 144 13.99 25.56 -1.70
N GLU A 145 14.86 24.83 -2.40
CA GLU A 145 15.15 25.10 -3.81
C GLU A 145 13.88 24.86 -4.66
N PHE A 146 13.05 23.87 -4.28
CA PHE A 146 11.83 23.52 -4.99
C PHE A 146 10.67 24.53 -4.82
N SER A 147 10.56 25.21 -3.67
CA SER A 147 9.56 26.27 -3.47
C SER A 147 9.72 27.45 -4.46
N LEU A 148 10.87 27.53 -5.15
CA LEU A 148 11.20 28.59 -6.10
C LEU A 148 11.07 28.17 -7.58
N VAL A 149 11.02 26.87 -7.90
CA VAL A 149 11.05 26.38 -9.31
C VAL A 149 9.66 26.10 -9.89
N SER A 150 8.65 25.81 -9.06
CA SER A 150 7.29 25.59 -9.57
C SER A 150 6.21 26.06 -8.59
N PRO A 151 5.52 27.18 -8.86
CA PRO A 151 4.43 27.65 -8.00
C PRO A 151 3.12 26.85 -8.18
N VAL A 152 3.14 25.73 -8.91
CA VAL A 152 1.91 25.06 -9.40
C VAL A 152 1.64 23.66 -8.84
N THR A 153 2.60 22.90 -8.31
CA THR A 153 2.36 21.67 -7.50
C THR A 153 3.70 21.07 -7.09
N SER A 154 3.80 20.41 -5.93
CA SER A 154 4.84 19.39 -5.71
C SER A 154 4.42 18.15 -6.51
N TYR A 155 4.68 18.18 -7.81
CA TYR A 155 4.44 17.07 -8.71
C TYR A 155 5.56 16.05 -8.53
N VAL A 156 5.17 14.83 -8.19
CA VAL A 156 6.02 13.66 -8.29
C VAL A 156 5.58 12.94 -9.57
N PRO A 157 6.28 13.10 -10.71
CA PRO A 157 5.83 12.51 -11.95
C PRO A 157 5.81 10.99 -11.84
N PRO A 158 4.69 10.32 -12.14
CA PRO A 158 4.78 8.96 -12.62
C PRO A 158 5.58 9.02 -13.93
N TYR A 159 6.74 8.36 -13.96
CA TYR A 159 7.70 8.38 -15.07
C TYR A 159 7.00 8.31 -16.44
N GLY A 160 7.32 9.24 -17.34
CA GLY A 160 6.76 9.30 -18.70
C GLY A 160 6.55 10.72 -19.25
N SER A 161 6.40 11.74 -18.41
CA SER A 161 6.33 13.12 -18.91
C SER A 161 7.68 13.54 -19.47
N ARG A 162 7.73 13.87 -20.75
CA ARG A 162 8.89 14.50 -21.42
C ARG A 162 9.15 15.94 -20.92
N SER A 163 8.39 16.40 -19.93
CA SER A 163 8.55 17.72 -19.32
C SER A 163 9.85 17.78 -18.52
N GLN A 164 10.70 18.71 -18.96
CA GLN A 164 12.02 19.02 -18.44
C GLN A 164 11.95 19.37 -16.94
N VAL A 165 12.27 18.42 -16.07
CA VAL A 165 12.84 18.78 -14.77
C VAL A 165 14.20 19.43 -15.09
N PRO A 166 14.47 20.68 -14.69
CA PRO A 166 15.76 21.30 -14.96
C PRO A 166 16.89 20.39 -14.45
N GLY A 167 17.88 20.14 -15.33
CA GLY A 167 18.94 19.13 -15.19
C GLY A 167 19.45 18.97 -13.77
N LYS A 168 18.87 17.99 -13.06
CA LYS A 168 19.35 17.56 -11.74
C LYS A 168 20.38 16.46 -12.00
N ARG A 169 21.65 16.86 -12.07
CA ARG A 169 22.76 15.92 -11.93
C ARG A 169 22.84 15.46 -10.49
N VAL A 170 22.80 14.16 -10.26
CA VAL A 170 23.07 13.62 -8.93
C VAL A 170 24.58 13.76 -8.69
N LYS A 171 24.99 14.63 -7.76
CA LYS A 171 26.37 14.62 -7.25
C LYS A 171 26.64 13.25 -6.64
N GLN A 172 27.86 12.73 -6.74
CA GLN A 172 28.24 11.46 -6.11
C GLN A 172 27.64 11.37 -4.69
N LEU A 173 26.68 10.47 -4.52
CA LEU A 173 25.98 10.31 -3.26
C LEU A 173 26.96 9.79 -2.21
N PRO A 174 26.86 10.26 -0.96
CA PRO A 174 27.66 9.71 0.12
C PRO A 174 27.30 8.24 0.33
N VAL A 175 28.26 7.42 0.77
CA VAL A 175 28.01 6.01 1.09
C VAL A 175 26.85 5.94 2.10
N PRO A 176 25.79 5.17 1.82
CA PRO A 176 24.64 5.07 2.70
C PRO A 176 25.03 4.39 4.01
N GLY A 177 24.46 4.89 5.12
CA GLY A 177 24.59 4.26 6.43
C GLY A 177 23.34 3.44 6.80
N PRO A 178 23.37 2.74 7.95
CA PRO A 178 22.24 1.93 8.43
C PRO A 178 20.92 2.71 8.55
N LEU A 179 21.00 4.01 8.89
CA LEU A 179 19.82 4.87 8.98
C LEU A 179 19.11 5.04 7.63
N GLN A 180 19.87 5.24 6.55
CA GLN A 180 19.29 5.41 5.21
C GLN A 180 18.72 4.09 4.70
N GLU A 181 19.42 2.98 4.92
CA GLU A 181 18.93 1.66 4.56
C GLU A 181 17.62 1.33 5.28
N GLU A 182 17.56 1.57 6.60
CA GLU A 182 16.36 1.39 7.40
C GLU A 182 15.22 2.31 6.96
N ALA A 183 15.49 3.60 6.77
CA ALA A 183 14.51 4.56 6.27
C ALA A 183 13.94 4.15 4.90
N PHE A 184 14.77 3.61 4.01
CA PHE A 184 14.33 3.11 2.71
C PHE A 184 13.43 1.88 2.82
N LYS A 185 13.79 0.90 3.66
CA LYS A 185 12.92 -0.27 3.90
C LYS A 185 11.58 0.14 4.50
N PHE A 186 11.57 1.10 5.43
CA PHE A 186 10.35 1.67 5.97
C PHE A 186 9.54 2.42 4.90
N LEU A 187 10.16 3.25 4.06
CA LEU A 187 9.46 3.97 3.00
C LEU A 187 8.73 3.01 2.04
N VAL A 188 9.41 1.96 1.58
CA VAL A 188 8.83 0.94 0.69
C VAL A 188 7.61 0.28 1.35
N HIS A 189 7.66 0.04 2.66
CA HIS A 189 6.58 -0.59 3.40
C HIS A 189 5.41 0.38 3.66
N PHE A 190 5.67 1.55 4.26
CA PHE A 190 4.63 2.51 4.65
C PHE A 190 3.85 3.09 3.46
N VAL A 191 4.48 3.24 2.30
CA VAL A 191 3.76 3.59 1.07
C VAL A 191 2.80 2.46 0.67
N GLY A 192 3.10 1.20 0.95
CA GLY A 192 2.12 0.12 0.86
C GLY A 192 0.98 0.31 1.85
N ASP A 193 1.29 0.45 3.14
CA ASP A 193 0.32 0.54 4.25
C ASP A 193 -0.70 1.65 4.02
N MET A 194 -0.26 2.83 3.62
CA MET A 194 -1.13 3.98 3.39
C MET A 194 -2.15 3.74 2.25
N HIS A 195 -1.93 2.75 1.38
CA HIS A 195 -2.87 2.39 0.32
C HIS A 195 -3.84 1.27 0.74
N GLN A 196 -3.72 0.77 1.96
CA GLN A 196 -4.67 -0.16 2.56
C GLN A 196 -5.74 0.66 3.34
N PRO A 197 -7.00 0.71 2.91
CA PRO A 197 -8.00 1.59 3.51
C PRO A 197 -8.26 1.38 5.01
N LEU A 198 -8.20 0.14 5.49
CA LEU A 198 -8.35 -0.21 6.90
C LEU A 198 -7.12 0.15 7.76
N HIS A 199 -6.00 0.55 7.14
CA HIS A 199 -4.87 1.19 7.82
C HIS A 199 -5.09 2.70 8.02
N LEU A 200 -6.17 3.24 7.44
CA LEU A 200 -6.56 4.64 7.55
C LEU A 200 -7.79 4.83 8.45
N THR A 201 -8.12 3.85 9.30
CA THR A 201 -9.24 3.92 10.25
C THR A 201 -8.85 3.36 11.62
N GLY A 202 -9.30 4.04 12.68
CA GLY A 202 -9.16 3.56 14.05
C GLY A 202 -10.28 2.61 14.48
N ARG A 203 -11.40 2.57 13.75
CA ARG A 203 -12.59 1.83 14.17
C ARG A 203 -12.29 0.34 14.26
N ALA A 204 -12.71 -0.27 15.38
CA ALA A 204 -12.46 -1.68 15.68
C ALA A 204 -10.99 -2.11 15.45
N ARG A 205 -10.03 -1.23 15.76
CA ARG A 205 -8.59 -1.44 15.51
C ARG A 205 -8.31 -1.72 14.02
N GLY A 206 -8.80 -0.85 13.13
CA GLY A 206 -8.68 -1.04 11.68
C GLY A 206 -9.49 -2.24 11.16
N GLY A 207 -10.62 -2.57 11.79
CA GLY A 207 -11.41 -3.75 11.42
C GLY A 207 -10.91 -5.09 11.98
N ASN A 208 -9.81 -5.13 12.74
CA ASN A 208 -9.34 -6.37 13.39
C ASN A 208 -10.36 -6.94 14.38
N GLY A 209 -11.16 -6.08 15.03
CA GLY A 209 -12.23 -6.48 15.94
C GLY A 209 -13.51 -6.99 15.25
N ILE A 210 -13.57 -6.98 13.92
CA ILE A 210 -14.77 -7.32 13.16
C ILE A 210 -14.64 -8.73 12.59
N LYS A 211 -15.26 -9.71 13.25
CA LYS A 211 -15.27 -11.11 12.78
C LYS A 211 -16.19 -11.25 11.56
N ILE A 212 -15.69 -11.94 10.53
CA ILE A 212 -16.37 -12.17 9.26
C ILE A 212 -16.11 -13.59 8.76
N HIS A 213 -16.94 -14.06 7.84
CA HIS A 213 -16.61 -15.20 6.98
C HIS A 213 -16.01 -14.71 5.66
N PHE A 214 -15.04 -15.46 5.14
CA PHE A 214 -14.55 -15.30 3.78
C PHE A 214 -14.50 -16.69 3.16
N GLY A 215 -15.59 -17.05 2.49
CA GLY A 215 -15.82 -18.39 1.99
C GLY A 215 -15.98 -19.35 3.16
N THR A 216 -15.17 -20.41 3.22
CA THR A 216 -15.25 -21.41 4.31
C THR A 216 -14.47 -21.01 5.57
N ARG A 217 -13.76 -19.89 5.57
CA ARG A 217 -12.89 -19.47 6.68
C ARG A 217 -13.55 -18.39 7.52
N THR A 218 -13.40 -18.50 8.83
CA THR A 218 -13.69 -17.41 9.77
C THR A 218 -12.42 -16.59 9.97
N THR A 219 -12.50 -15.27 9.83
CA THR A 219 -11.37 -14.34 9.99
C THR A 219 -11.88 -13.00 10.52
N ASN A 220 -11.10 -11.93 10.39
CA ASN A 220 -11.56 -10.56 10.61
C ASN A 220 -11.49 -9.70 9.33
N LEU A 221 -12.20 -8.56 9.33
CA LEU A 221 -12.29 -7.64 8.19
C LEU A 221 -10.92 -7.14 7.72
N HIS A 222 -10.01 -6.85 8.65
CA HIS A 222 -8.64 -6.41 8.34
C HIS A 222 -7.88 -7.48 7.54
N SER A 223 -7.79 -8.69 8.08
CA SER A 223 -7.16 -9.84 7.44
C SER A 223 -7.78 -10.20 6.08
N ALA A 224 -9.09 -9.96 5.90
CA ALA A 224 -9.76 -10.18 4.63
C ALA A 224 -9.19 -9.26 3.55
N TRP A 225 -9.04 -7.97 3.85
CA TRP A 225 -8.49 -6.96 2.95
C TRP A 225 -6.98 -7.09 2.75
N ASP A 226 -6.23 -7.34 3.81
CA ASP A 226 -4.78 -7.48 3.70
C ASP A 226 -4.37 -8.71 2.90
N THR A 227 -5.03 -9.85 3.16
CA THR A 227 -4.50 -11.14 2.72
C THR A 227 -5.47 -11.90 1.83
N MET A 228 -6.73 -12.05 2.26
CA MET A 228 -7.63 -13.01 1.60
C MET A 228 -8.10 -12.54 0.23
N ILE A 229 -8.47 -11.27 0.10
CA ILE A 229 -8.89 -10.67 -1.16
C ILE A 229 -7.72 -10.66 -2.17
N PRO A 230 -6.52 -10.11 -1.85
CA PRO A 230 -5.36 -10.22 -2.73
C PRO A 230 -5.02 -11.66 -3.12
N THR A 231 -5.05 -12.60 -2.16
CA THR A 231 -4.79 -14.02 -2.43
C THR A 231 -5.83 -14.62 -3.39
N LYS A 232 -7.10 -14.25 -3.24
CA LYS A 232 -8.17 -14.67 -4.15
C LYS A 232 -7.89 -14.13 -5.55
N LEU A 233 -7.61 -12.84 -5.69
CA LEU A 233 -7.29 -12.21 -6.98
C LEU A 233 -6.12 -12.92 -7.66
N ILE A 234 -5.03 -13.19 -6.94
CA ILE A 234 -3.86 -13.93 -7.45
C ILE A 234 -4.26 -15.32 -7.99
N ARG A 235 -5.14 -16.04 -7.29
CA ARG A 235 -5.58 -17.39 -7.68
C ARG A 235 -6.57 -17.41 -8.83
N THR A 236 -7.33 -16.33 -9.01
CA THR A 236 -8.40 -16.25 -10.03
C THR A 236 -7.97 -15.49 -11.28
N VAL A 237 -6.73 -14.98 -11.35
CA VAL A 237 -6.21 -14.31 -12.55
C VAL A 237 -6.39 -15.22 -13.78
N PRO A 238 -6.97 -14.71 -14.89
CA PRO A 238 -7.14 -15.52 -16.08
C PRO A 238 -5.80 -15.96 -16.70
N ARG A 239 -5.79 -17.12 -17.35
CA ARG A 239 -4.57 -17.75 -17.88
C ARG A 239 -3.85 -16.94 -18.97
N ASN A 240 -4.49 -15.95 -19.58
CA ASN A 240 -3.86 -15.07 -20.56
C ASN A 240 -2.69 -14.25 -19.95
N TYR A 241 -2.68 -14.03 -18.63
CA TYR A 241 -1.61 -13.31 -17.94
C TYR A 241 -0.45 -14.20 -17.46
N THR A 242 -0.40 -15.48 -17.85
CA THR A 242 0.76 -16.36 -17.55
C THR A 242 1.89 -16.21 -18.56
N ARG A 243 1.77 -15.30 -19.53
CA ARG A 243 2.77 -15.02 -20.57
C ARG A 243 3.07 -13.53 -20.63
N PRO A 244 4.24 -13.14 -21.16
CA PRO A 244 4.56 -11.73 -21.39
C PRO A 244 3.47 -11.00 -22.16
N LEU A 245 3.23 -9.75 -21.78
CA LEU A 245 2.27 -8.88 -22.46
C LEU A 245 2.78 -8.51 -23.86
N PRO A 246 1.91 -8.18 -24.83
CA PRO A 246 2.38 -7.60 -26.08
C PRO A 246 2.87 -6.16 -25.88
N ASP A 247 3.78 -5.72 -26.74
CA ASP A 247 4.19 -4.32 -26.79
C ASP A 247 3.15 -3.46 -27.50
N LEU A 248 2.92 -2.25 -26.99
CA LEU A 248 1.91 -1.33 -27.52
C LEU A 248 2.22 -0.88 -28.95
N SER A 249 3.49 -0.75 -29.30
CA SER A 249 3.96 -0.41 -30.65
C SER A 249 3.63 -1.46 -31.71
N LEU A 250 3.38 -2.71 -31.31
CA LEU A 250 3.02 -3.80 -32.23
C LEU A 250 1.50 -3.90 -32.47
N LEU A 251 0.69 -3.13 -31.72
CA LEU A 251 -0.77 -3.16 -31.78
C LEU A 251 -1.37 -2.09 -32.71
N SER A 252 -0.55 -1.18 -33.25
CA SER A 252 -0.97 -0.18 -34.24
C SER A 252 -1.30 -0.79 -35.62
N GLU A 253 -1.01 -2.07 -35.83
CA GLU A 253 -1.34 -2.79 -37.05
C GLU A 253 -2.75 -3.40 -36.95
N PRO A 254 -3.76 -2.93 -37.72
CA PRO A 254 -5.15 -3.40 -37.62
C PRO A 254 -5.32 -4.89 -37.98
N SER A 255 -4.27 -5.56 -38.47
CA SER A 255 -4.26 -6.98 -38.80
C SER A 255 -3.79 -7.91 -37.65
N LEU A 256 -3.16 -7.37 -36.59
CA LEU A 256 -2.68 -8.17 -35.45
C LEU A 256 -3.68 -8.17 -34.29
N SER A 257 -4.81 -8.84 -34.50
CA SER A 257 -5.62 -9.28 -33.37
C SER A 257 -4.89 -10.38 -32.59
N SER A 258 -4.46 -10.07 -31.36
CA SER A 258 -3.94 -11.11 -30.46
C SER A 258 -5.10 -12.03 -30.07
N PRO A 259 -5.05 -13.34 -30.36
CA PRO A 259 -6.12 -14.27 -30.00
C PRO A 259 -6.22 -14.49 -28.48
N TYR A 260 -5.31 -13.92 -27.69
CA TYR A 260 -5.20 -14.11 -26.25
C TYR A 260 -5.74 -12.93 -25.42
N PHE A 261 -5.93 -11.75 -26.01
CA PHE A 261 -6.39 -10.54 -25.32
C PHE A 261 -7.53 -9.89 -26.10
N SER A 262 -8.61 -9.49 -25.40
CA SER A 262 -9.70 -8.76 -26.04
C SER A 262 -9.20 -7.37 -26.48
N LEU A 263 -9.22 -7.09 -27.78
CA LEU A 263 -8.81 -5.82 -28.40
C LEU A 263 -9.70 -4.60 -28.05
N ARG A 264 -10.54 -4.68 -27.01
CA ARG A 264 -11.29 -3.51 -26.51
C ARG A 264 -10.46 -2.59 -25.59
N GLY A 265 -9.19 -2.92 -25.35
CA GLY A 265 -8.19 -1.99 -24.81
C GLY A 265 -6.95 -1.96 -25.71
N PRO A 266 -5.79 -1.59 -25.17
CA PRO A 266 -5.02 -0.34 -25.32
C PRO A 266 -4.81 0.28 -26.74
N VAL A 267 -5.61 -0.07 -27.75
CA VAL A 267 -5.48 0.52 -29.11
C VAL A 267 -5.56 2.05 -29.09
N ASP A 268 -6.48 2.62 -28.30
CA ASP A 268 -6.63 4.07 -28.16
C ASP A 268 -5.38 4.73 -27.56
N LEU A 269 -4.71 4.09 -26.60
CA LEU A 269 -3.49 4.60 -25.97
C LEU A 269 -2.28 4.51 -26.91
N ALA A 270 -2.13 3.39 -27.63
CA ALA A 270 -1.06 3.22 -28.60
C ALA A 270 -1.16 4.24 -29.75
N GLN A 271 -2.38 4.54 -30.20
CA GLN A 271 -2.63 5.55 -31.21
C GLN A 271 -2.30 6.96 -30.67
N LEU A 272 -2.74 7.31 -29.46
CA LEU A 272 -2.43 8.61 -28.83
C LEU A 272 -0.92 8.84 -28.69
N ILE A 273 -0.17 7.86 -28.20
CA ILE A 273 1.29 7.98 -28.00
C ILE A 273 2.04 8.13 -29.33
N LEU A 274 1.57 7.49 -30.41
CA LEU A 274 2.24 7.50 -31.71
C LEU A 274 1.86 8.72 -32.58
N GLU A 275 0.71 9.35 -32.32
CA GLU A 275 0.21 10.48 -33.10
C GLU A 275 0.61 11.86 -32.54
N GLU A 276 0.93 11.96 -31.24
CA GLU A 276 1.33 13.19 -30.56
C GLU A 276 2.80 13.11 -30.09
N ASP A 277 3.73 13.72 -30.85
CA ASP A 277 5.17 13.82 -30.49
C ASP A 277 5.43 14.52 -29.13
N ASP A 278 4.39 15.14 -28.55
CA ASP A 278 4.43 16.01 -27.37
C ASP A 278 3.32 15.68 -26.34
N TYR A 279 2.94 14.39 -26.20
CA TYR A 279 2.01 13.99 -25.12
C TYR A 279 2.64 14.29 -23.74
N PRO A 280 2.06 15.21 -22.93
CA PRO A 280 2.70 15.68 -21.69
C PRO A 280 2.49 14.71 -20.51
N GLY A 281 1.62 13.71 -20.67
CA GLY A 281 1.20 12.79 -19.62
C GLY A 281 2.05 11.52 -19.50
N TYR A 282 1.55 10.61 -18.68
CA TYR A 282 2.17 9.36 -18.31
C TYR A 282 2.32 8.41 -19.50
N ILE A 283 3.52 7.87 -19.67
CA ILE A 283 3.82 6.86 -20.68
C ILE A 283 3.86 5.50 -19.98
N PRO A 284 2.97 4.56 -20.32
CA PRO A 284 2.97 3.24 -19.72
C PRO A 284 4.26 2.47 -20.04
N PRO A 285 4.76 1.62 -19.13
CA PRO A 285 5.96 0.82 -19.35
C PRO A 285 5.76 -0.17 -20.49
N SER A 286 6.81 -0.43 -21.27
CA SER A 286 6.89 -1.50 -22.28
C SER A 286 6.79 -2.91 -21.66
N SER A 287 6.51 -3.93 -22.48
CA SER A 287 6.43 -5.30 -21.97
C SER A 287 7.78 -5.75 -21.42
N ALA A 288 8.87 -5.41 -22.12
CA ALA A 288 10.23 -5.69 -21.64
C ALA A 288 10.52 -5.06 -20.27
N GLN A 289 10.09 -3.81 -20.03
CA GLN A 289 10.23 -3.17 -18.73
C GLN A 289 9.44 -3.90 -17.63
N ILE A 290 8.19 -4.27 -17.91
CA ILE A 290 7.35 -5.02 -16.97
C ILE A 290 8.04 -6.35 -16.61
N GLU A 291 8.38 -7.16 -17.61
CA GLU A 291 8.99 -8.49 -17.40
C GLU A 291 10.34 -8.39 -16.68
N SER A 292 11.10 -7.31 -16.87
CA SER A 292 12.39 -7.13 -16.21
C SER A 292 12.31 -6.96 -14.70
N ALA A 293 11.15 -6.59 -14.15
CA ALA A 293 10.92 -6.48 -12.70
C ALA A 293 10.29 -7.75 -12.10
N LEU A 294 9.74 -8.65 -12.94
CA LEU A 294 9.09 -9.88 -12.51
C LEU A 294 10.12 -10.96 -12.19
N ARG A 295 9.78 -11.86 -11.25
CA ARG A 295 10.72 -12.85 -10.67
C ARG A 295 10.27 -14.31 -10.83
N GLY A 296 9.16 -14.55 -11.53
CA GLY A 296 8.51 -15.85 -11.55
C GLY A 296 7.71 -16.14 -10.28
N THR A 297 7.18 -15.10 -9.61
CA THR A 297 6.41 -15.27 -8.38
C THR A 297 4.95 -15.65 -8.67
N ILE A 298 4.24 -16.08 -7.62
CA ILE A 298 2.81 -16.42 -7.74
C ILE A 298 1.92 -15.25 -8.14
N TYR A 299 2.34 -14.00 -7.88
CA TYR A 299 1.55 -12.79 -8.14
C TYR A 299 1.92 -12.10 -9.47
N ASP A 300 2.91 -12.60 -10.22
CA ASP A 300 3.35 -11.99 -11.48
C ASP A 300 2.20 -11.89 -12.49
N ALA A 301 1.32 -12.89 -12.55
CA ALA A 301 0.14 -12.85 -13.42
C ALA A 301 -0.82 -11.72 -13.04
N LEU A 302 -0.99 -11.45 -11.74
CA LEU A 302 -1.81 -10.33 -11.28
C LEU A 302 -1.16 -9.00 -11.68
N ILE A 303 0.15 -8.85 -11.52
CA ILE A 303 0.87 -7.64 -11.95
C ILE A 303 0.68 -7.41 -13.45
N ARG A 304 0.81 -8.44 -14.30
CA ARG A 304 0.54 -8.32 -15.74
C ARG A 304 -0.89 -7.85 -16.02
N ARG A 305 -1.88 -8.37 -15.29
CA ARG A 305 -3.28 -7.91 -15.40
C ARG A 305 -3.43 -6.45 -15.00
N ILE A 306 -2.84 -6.03 -13.87
CA ILE A 306 -2.85 -4.63 -13.40
C ILE A 306 -2.24 -3.72 -14.47
N MET A 307 -1.11 -4.11 -15.04
CA MET A 307 -0.44 -3.32 -16.08
C MET A 307 -1.26 -3.25 -17.37
N TRP A 308 -1.93 -4.33 -17.75
CA TRP A 308 -2.66 -4.41 -19.02
C TRP A 308 -4.06 -3.80 -18.98
N GLU A 309 -4.91 -4.25 -18.06
CA GLU A 309 -6.32 -3.80 -17.97
C GLU A 309 -6.43 -2.44 -17.27
N GLY A 310 -5.55 -2.19 -16.30
CA GLY A 310 -5.54 -0.97 -15.50
C GLY A 310 -4.65 0.11 -16.10
N VAL A 311 -3.33 -0.05 -15.95
CA VAL A 311 -2.35 1.00 -16.27
C VAL A 311 -2.34 1.38 -17.75
N ARG A 312 -2.31 0.40 -18.65
CA ARG A 312 -2.38 0.63 -20.12
C ARG A 312 -3.82 0.80 -20.63
N GLY A 313 -4.81 0.62 -19.77
CA GLY A 313 -6.22 0.62 -20.13
C GLY A 313 -6.98 1.63 -19.30
N LYS A 314 -7.76 1.13 -18.35
CA LYS A 314 -8.77 1.89 -17.59
C LYS A 314 -8.27 3.22 -16.99
N TRP A 315 -7.03 3.29 -16.54
CA TRP A 315 -6.50 4.45 -15.80
C TRP A 315 -5.52 5.31 -16.60
N GLY A 316 -4.86 4.74 -17.62
CA GLY A 316 -3.87 5.44 -18.45
C GLY A 316 -4.41 6.03 -19.75
N VAL A 317 -5.66 5.73 -20.12
CA VAL A 317 -6.32 6.36 -21.26
C VAL A 317 -7.00 7.66 -20.79
N PRO A 318 -6.68 8.84 -21.35
CA PRO A 318 -7.37 10.07 -21.04
C PRO A 318 -8.87 9.99 -21.33
N SER A 319 -9.69 10.40 -20.37
CA SER A 319 -11.12 10.58 -20.62
C SER A 319 -11.32 11.84 -21.47
N THR A 320 -12.10 11.74 -22.56
CA THR A 320 -12.57 12.90 -23.33
C THR A 320 -13.54 13.75 -22.50
N HIS A 321 -13.04 14.53 -21.55
CA HIS A 321 -13.82 15.65 -21.04
C HIS A 321 -13.78 16.75 -22.11
N GLN A 322 -14.96 17.04 -22.66
CA GLN A 322 -15.17 18.16 -23.57
C GLN A 322 -15.25 19.44 -22.73
N GLY A 323 -14.11 20.04 -22.42
CA GLY A 323 -14.07 21.45 -22.09
C GLY A 323 -14.37 22.24 -23.36
N GLU A 324 -15.37 23.11 -23.30
CA GLU A 324 -15.70 24.06 -24.37
C GLU A 324 -14.54 25.04 -24.68
N ASP A 325 -13.46 24.99 -23.87
CA ASP A 325 -12.36 25.94 -23.85
C ASP A 325 -10.99 25.23 -23.97
N GLY A 326 -10.74 24.49 -25.07
CA GLY A 326 -9.38 24.05 -25.46
C GLY A 326 -8.57 23.30 -24.38
N GLU A 327 -9.13 22.22 -23.85
CA GLU A 327 -8.74 21.59 -22.57
C GLU A 327 -7.54 20.60 -22.66
N GLU A 328 -6.65 20.65 -21.67
CA GLU A 328 -5.51 19.74 -21.49
C GLU A 328 -5.97 18.28 -21.26
N ARG A 329 -5.39 17.34 -22.00
CA ARG A 329 -5.78 15.92 -22.00
C ARG A 329 -4.95 15.12 -20.99
N TYR A 330 -5.48 14.91 -19.77
CA TYR A 330 -4.83 14.09 -18.73
C TYR A 330 -5.57 12.78 -18.47
N SER A 331 -4.82 11.72 -18.16
CA SER A 331 -5.32 10.44 -17.68
C SER A 331 -5.51 10.45 -16.15
N GLU A 332 -6.18 9.44 -15.61
CA GLU A 332 -6.34 9.32 -14.16
C GLU A 332 -4.97 9.19 -13.47
N ILE A 333 -4.06 8.42 -14.06
CA ILE A 333 -2.71 8.18 -13.54
C ILE A 333 -1.90 9.48 -13.41
N ASP A 334 -2.08 10.41 -14.35
CA ASP A 334 -1.39 11.72 -14.32
C ASP A 334 -1.67 12.50 -13.03
N THR A 335 -2.82 12.25 -12.41
CA THR A 335 -3.25 12.93 -11.19
C THR A 335 -2.80 12.24 -9.90
N TRP A 336 -2.43 10.97 -9.95
CA TRP A 336 -2.22 10.16 -8.73
C TRP A 336 -1.03 10.61 -7.88
N GLY A 337 -0.01 11.21 -8.50
CA GLY A 337 1.19 11.74 -7.83
C GLY A 337 1.12 13.24 -7.50
N LEU A 338 0.01 13.92 -7.80
CA LEU A 338 -0.13 15.35 -7.52
C LEU A 338 -0.35 15.59 -6.02
N CYS A 339 0.19 16.71 -5.55
CA CYS A 339 -0.08 17.27 -4.24
C CYS A 339 -0.82 18.60 -4.37
N PRO A 340 -1.80 18.90 -3.50
CA PRO A 340 -2.48 20.17 -3.51
C PRO A 340 -1.49 21.31 -3.24
N LEU A 341 -1.67 22.42 -3.96
CA LEU A 341 -0.97 23.67 -3.66
C LEU A 341 -1.27 24.09 -2.22
N ASN A 342 -0.26 24.61 -1.53
CA ASN A 342 -0.27 24.99 -0.11
C ASN A 342 -1.29 26.11 0.27
N ASN A 343 -2.39 26.33 -0.47
CA ASN A 343 -3.36 27.41 -0.25
C ASN A 343 -4.84 27.05 -0.52
N THR A 344 -5.27 25.78 -0.42
CA THR A 344 -6.72 25.47 -0.37
C THR A 344 -7.05 24.38 0.63
N VAL A 345 -6.77 24.63 1.92
CA VAL A 345 -7.69 24.15 2.95
C VAL A 345 -8.95 25.00 2.82
N PRO A 346 -10.17 24.43 2.72
CA PRO A 346 -11.40 25.21 2.67
C PRO A 346 -11.42 26.25 3.78
N ALA A 347 -11.76 27.50 3.43
CA ALA A 347 -11.71 28.69 4.27
C ALA A 347 -12.63 28.70 5.51
N PHE A 348 -13.01 27.53 6.03
CA PHE A 348 -13.77 27.39 7.27
C PHE A 348 -12.89 27.33 8.54
N GLN A 349 -11.56 27.36 8.40
CA GLN A 349 -10.61 27.44 9.53
C GLN A 349 -9.75 28.73 9.53
N SER A 350 -9.79 29.54 8.47
CA SER A 350 -8.90 30.69 8.29
C SER A 350 -9.21 31.89 9.18
N SER A 351 -10.32 31.89 9.92
CA SER A 351 -10.73 33.01 10.78
C SER A 351 -10.17 32.99 12.20
N ILE A 352 -9.34 32.00 12.57
CA ILE A 352 -8.68 31.92 13.89
C ILE A 352 -7.18 32.27 13.83
N ILE A 353 -6.62 32.55 12.66
CA ILE A 353 -5.15 32.68 12.48
C ILE A 353 -4.61 34.11 12.72
N ALA A 354 -5.44 35.09 13.02
CA ALA A 354 -4.97 36.47 13.16
C ALA A 354 -5.52 37.20 14.38
N LEU A 355 -5.32 36.68 15.60
CA LEU A 355 -5.38 37.49 16.82
C LEU A 355 -4.44 36.96 17.93
N ASP A 356 -3.31 37.67 18.04
CA ASP A 356 -2.68 38.15 19.28
C ASP A 356 -1.68 37.26 20.05
N ASP A 357 -0.40 37.64 19.93
CA ASP A 357 0.82 37.18 20.61
C ASP A 357 0.87 37.48 22.13
N SER A 358 -0.28 37.59 22.81
CA SER A 358 -0.34 38.06 24.21
C SER A 358 -0.89 37.03 25.22
N GLN A 359 -1.35 35.85 24.79
CA GLN A 359 -2.02 34.87 25.66
C GLN A 359 -1.18 33.67 26.13
N ALA A 360 0.14 33.67 25.91
CA ALA A 360 1.05 32.62 26.40
C ALA A 360 1.16 32.53 27.95
N ALA A 361 0.39 33.32 28.71
CA ALA A 361 0.41 33.34 30.17
C ALA A 361 -0.61 32.41 30.86
N PHE A 362 -1.54 31.76 30.14
CA PHE A 362 -2.68 31.04 30.77
C PHE A 362 -2.78 29.53 30.54
N GLY A 363 -1.73 28.85 30.07
CA GLY A 363 -1.63 27.39 30.17
C GLY A 363 -2.73 26.56 29.47
N LEU A 364 -3.47 27.16 28.55
CA LEU A 364 -4.34 26.42 27.63
C LEU A 364 -3.45 25.90 26.49
N LYS A 365 -3.33 24.57 26.36
CA LYS A 365 -2.70 23.95 25.19
C LYS A 365 -3.49 24.36 23.96
N GLU A 366 -2.90 25.22 23.13
CA GLU A 366 -3.40 25.44 21.78
C GLU A 366 -3.50 24.08 21.06
N PRO A 367 -4.60 23.79 20.35
CA PRO A 367 -4.61 22.69 19.40
C PRO A 367 -3.60 23.04 18.33
N THR A 368 -2.45 22.38 18.38
CA THR A 368 -1.42 22.55 17.37
C THR A 368 -1.98 22.29 15.99
N PRO A 369 -1.67 23.15 14.99
CA PRO A 369 -2.07 22.92 13.61
C PRO A 369 -1.64 21.50 13.20
N ILE A 370 -2.61 20.70 12.76
CA ILE A 370 -2.32 19.45 12.06
C ILE A 370 -1.77 19.91 10.73
N ASP A 371 -0.44 19.91 10.58
CA ASP A 371 0.21 20.08 9.29
C ASP A 371 0.09 18.74 8.54
N PRO A 372 -0.89 18.57 7.64
CA PRO A 372 -1.20 17.24 7.12
C PRO A 372 -0.12 16.76 6.15
N ASP A 373 0.43 17.65 5.31
CA ASP A 373 1.30 17.32 4.19
C ASP A 373 2.57 18.19 4.19
N GLY A 374 3.70 17.57 3.85
CA GLY A 374 5.01 18.24 3.86
C GLY A 374 5.41 18.76 2.47
N PRO A 375 6.51 19.51 2.37
CA PRO A 375 6.98 20.06 1.10
C PRO A 375 7.46 19.01 0.10
N LEU A 376 7.83 17.80 0.57
CA LEU A 376 8.37 16.73 -0.27
C LEU A 376 7.30 15.81 -0.85
N ILE A 377 6.33 15.43 -0.01
CA ILE A 377 5.27 14.48 -0.33
C ILE A 377 4.02 14.83 0.46
N CYS A 378 2.87 14.40 -0.05
CA CYS A 378 1.56 14.67 0.55
C CYS A 378 0.76 13.39 0.91
N PRO A 379 1.22 12.58 1.88
CA PRO A 379 0.53 11.36 2.26
C PRO A 379 -0.94 11.55 2.67
N TYR A 380 -1.29 12.68 3.29
CA TYR A 380 -2.67 12.96 3.67
C TYR A 380 -3.56 13.19 2.45
N ALA A 381 -3.16 14.07 1.51
CA ALA A 381 -3.91 14.28 0.27
C ALA A 381 -4.11 12.98 -0.52
N TRP A 382 -3.09 12.12 -0.55
CA TRP A 382 -3.13 10.83 -1.23
C TRP A 382 -4.05 9.81 -0.56
N THR A 383 -4.21 9.88 0.77
CA THR A 383 -4.95 8.90 1.57
C THR A 383 -6.38 9.31 1.87
N ALA A 384 -6.69 10.60 1.88
CA ALA A 384 -8.05 11.09 2.09
C ALA A 384 -9.10 10.40 1.17
N PRO A 385 -8.92 10.32 -0.17
CA PRO A 385 -9.88 9.60 -1.03
C PRO A 385 -9.82 8.07 -0.89
N ILE A 386 -8.75 7.51 -0.31
CA ILE A 386 -8.67 6.07 -0.02
C ILE A 386 -9.47 5.77 1.26
N HIS A 387 -9.38 6.65 2.25
CA HIS A 387 -10.12 6.57 3.50
C HIS A 387 -11.63 6.61 3.26
N THR A 388 -12.15 7.41 2.31
CA THR A 388 -13.60 7.48 2.03
C THR A 388 -14.20 6.13 1.62
N LEU A 389 -13.39 5.24 1.03
CA LEU A 389 -13.82 3.87 0.69
C LEU A 389 -14.31 3.09 1.93
N ASN A 390 -13.81 3.43 3.13
CA ASN A 390 -14.28 2.84 4.39
C ASN A 390 -15.79 3.02 4.59
N CYS A 391 -16.34 4.18 4.25
CA CYS A 391 -17.78 4.44 4.37
C CYS A 391 -18.58 4.03 3.15
N ASP A 392 -18.01 4.20 1.96
CA ASP A 392 -18.72 3.93 0.72
C ASP A 392 -19.00 2.43 0.57
N TYR A 393 -18.04 1.59 0.97
CA TYR A 393 -18.05 0.20 0.57
C TYR A 393 -17.43 -0.80 1.55
N ILE A 394 -16.26 -0.49 2.10
CA ILE A 394 -15.41 -1.48 2.76
C ILE A 394 -16.06 -2.00 4.03
N TRP A 395 -16.67 -1.11 4.82
CA TRP A 395 -17.48 -1.49 5.97
C TRP A 395 -18.88 -1.94 5.51
N PRO A 396 -19.21 -3.24 5.61
CA PRO A 396 -20.49 -3.74 5.11
C PRO A 396 -21.65 -3.17 5.92
N ALA A 397 -22.77 -2.90 5.24
CA ALA A 397 -24.00 -2.40 5.86
C ALA A 397 -24.53 -3.32 6.96
N ASP A 398 -24.37 -4.63 6.75
CA ASP A 398 -24.99 -5.68 7.56
C ASP A 398 -24.20 -5.97 8.84
N ILE A 399 -23.08 -5.27 9.07
CA ILE A 399 -22.36 -5.32 10.34
C ILE A 399 -23.06 -4.38 11.32
N GLU A 400 -24.19 -4.84 11.88
CA GLU A 400 -24.59 -4.34 13.19
C GLU A 400 -23.48 -4.75 14.15
N LEU A 401 -22.70 -3.78 14.61
CA LEU A 401 -21.78 -3.98 15.72
C LEU A 401 -22.64 -4.29 16.93
N THR A 402 -22.90 -5.58 17.13
CA THR A 402 -23.36 -6.06 18.43
C THR A 402 -22.28 -5.63 19.40
N GLU A 403 -22.57 -4.59 20.18
CA GLU A 403 -21.78 -4.12 21.30
C GLU A 403 -21.79 -5.18 22.40
N SER A 404 -21.26 -6.38 22.12
CA SER A 404 -20.72 -7.24 23.16
C SER A 404 -19.21 -7.01 23.14
N PHE A 405 -18.81 -5.92 23.81
CA PHE A 405 -17.57 -5.95 24.57
C PHE A 405 -17.72 -7.10 25.58
N ASP A 406 -17.44 -8.33 25.16
CA ASP A 406 -17.09 -9.38 26.10
C ASP A 406 -15.73 -8.96 26.67
N SER A 407 -15.79 -8.33 27.83
CA SER A 407 -14.64 -7.90 28.62
C SER A 407 -13.89 -9.07 29.26
N ASP A 408 -14.19 -10.32 28.90
CA ASP A 408 -13.77 -11.50 29.67
C ASP A 408 -12.98 -12.57 28.88
N ASP A 409 -12.67 -12.40 27.59
CA ASP A 409 -11.79 -13.34 26.88
C ASP A 409 -10.35 -12.82 26.79
N GLU A 410 -9.66 -12.87 27.93
CA GLU A 410 -8.21 -12.73 28.03
C GLU A 410 -7.47 -14.06 27.72
N HIS A 411 -8.15 -15.03 27.11
CA HIS A 411 -7.57 -16.31 26.67
C HIS A 411 -7.86 -16.57 25.19
N ASP A 412 -7.04 -15.99 24.33
CA ASP A 412 -6.78 -16.53 22.99
C ASP A 412 -6.20 -17.95 23.18
N HIS A 413 -7.06 -18.96 23.16
CA HIS A 413 -6.64 -20.32 22.92
C HIS A 413 -6.44 -20.48 21.41
N ASP A 414 -5.17 -20.43 21.01
CA ASP A 414 -4.67 -21.01 19.77
C ASP A 414 -5.22 -22.42 19.61
N HIS A 415 -6.17 -22.59 18.71
CA HIS A 415 -6.55 -23.91 18.21
C HIS A 415 -5.88 -24.12 16.85
N ASP A 416 -4.71 -24.77 16.93
CA ASP A 416 -4.06 -25.48 15.84
C ASP A 416 -5.03 -26.51 15.26
N ASP A 417 -5.38 -26.36 13.98
CA ASP A 417 -6.11 -27.38 13.23
C ASP A 417 -5.10 -28.37 12.64
N LEU A 418 -4.68 -29.33 13.47
CA LEU A 418 -4.13 -30.60 13.01
C LEU A 418 -5.10 -31.72 13.35
N LEU A 419 -5.64 -32.33 12.29
CA LEU A 419 -6.42 -33.56 12.29
C LEU A 419 -5.83 -34.60 13.26
N LEU A 420 -6.61 -35.06 14.23
CA LEU A 420 -6.75 -36.47 14.60
C LEU A 420 -8.00 -36.66 15.48
N SER A 421 -8.73 -37.72 15.15
CA SER A 421 -9.81 -38.31 15.93
C SER A 421 -9.41 -38.57 17.38
N GLU A 422 -10.25 -38.21 18.34
CA GLU A 422 -10.66 -39.16 19.39
C GLU A 422 -11.87 -38.67 20.21
N GLU A 423 -12.59 -39.67 20.68
CA GLU A 423 -13.85 -39.68 21.38
C GLU A 423 -13.67 -39.23 22.86
N PHE A 424 -14.80 -38.98 23.54
CA PHE A 424 -15.01 -39.04 25.00
C PHE A 424 -15.23 -37.77 25.87
N THR A 425 -16.45 -37.75 26.40
CA THR A 425 -16.96 -37.31 27.72
C THR A 425 -17.36 -35.87 28.02
N GLU A 426 -18.66 -35.68 27.85
CA GLU A 426 -19.57 -34.74 28.48
C GLU A 426 -19.50 -34.76 30.02
N TYR A 427 -19.18 -33.61 30.64
CA TYR A 427 -19.47 -33.34 32.06
C TYR A 427 -20.47 -32.19 32.15
N SER A 428 -21.66 -32.50 32.63
CA SER A 428 -22.86 -31.66 32.62
C SER A 428 -22.73 -30.40 33.49
N ARG A 429 -23.08 -29.23 32.93
CA ARG A 429 -23.55 -28.05 33.69
C ARG A 429 -25.08 -27.92 33.54
N PRO A 430 -25.81 -27.42 34.55
CA PRO A 430 -27.27 -27.50 34.61
C PRO A 430 -27.95 -26.59 33.57
N PRO A 431 -29.17 -26.90 33.13
CA PRO A 431 -29.81 -26.19 32.02
C PRO A 431 -30.37 -24.85 32.48
N HIS A 432 -29.75 -23.75 32.06
CA HIS A 432 -30.45 -22.47 31.99
C HIS A 432 -31.50 -22.58 30.87
N ARG A 433 -32.77 -22.61 31.25
CA ARG A 433 -33.91 -22.45 30.34
C ARG A 433 -33.93 -21.01 29.83
N GLY A 434 -33.21 -20.78 28.74
CA GLY A 434 -33.43 -19.70 27.79
C GLY A 434 -33.16 -20.30 26.43
N ASN A 435 -34.12 -20.17 25.50
CA ASN A 435 -33.84 -20.47 24.09
C ASN A 435 -32.64 -19.60 23.69
N PRO A 436 -31.48 -20.15 23.25
CA PRO A 436 -30.46 -19.30 22.69
C PRO A 436 -31.07 -18.68 21.44
N SER A 437 -31.27 -17.36 21.46
CA SER A 437 -31.46 -16.60 20.23
C SER A 437 -30.38 -17.03 19.24
N PRO A 438 -30.71 -17.28 17.96
CA PRO A 438 -29.69 -17.61 16.98
C PRO A 438 -28.62 -16.53 17.04
N ARG A 439 -27.36 -16.89 17.33
CA ARG A 439 -26.28 -15.93 17.19
C ARG A 439 -26.37 -15.39 15.75
N PRO A 440 -26.37 -14.06 15.53
CA PRO A 440 -26.38 -13.55 14.18
C PRO A 440 -25.21 -14.17 13.42
N SER A 441 -25.49 -14.75 12.25
CA SER A 441 -24.46 -15.33 11.39
C SER A 441 -23.48 -14.23 11.01
N LEU A 442 -22.18 -14.51 11.11
CA LEU A 442 -21.15 -13.55 10.70
C LEU A 442 -21.35 -13.21 9.21
N PRO A 443 -21.12 -11.96 8.80
CA PRO A 443 -21.23 -11.56 7.40
C PRO A 443 -20.16 -12.28 6.57
N ASP A 444 -20.54 -12.84 5.42
CA ASP A 444 -19.59 -13.42 4.45
C ASP A 444 -19.22 -12.38 3.41
N LEU A 445 -17.92 -12.12 3.25
CA LEU A 445 -17.39 -11.17 2.27
C LEU A 445 -17.02 -11.85 0.95
N ASP A 446 -16.96 -13.19 0.88
CA ASP A 446 -16.65 -13.92 -0.35
C ASP A 446 -17.89 -14.17 -1.23
N VAL A 447 -18.77 -13.16 -1.29
CA VAL A 447 -20.06 -13.22 -1.99
C VAL A 447 -20.08 -12.25 -3.16
N PRO A 448 -20.82 -12.54 -4.26
CA PRO A 448 -20.87 -11.65 -5.42
C PRO A 448 -21.33 -10.22 -5.12
N SER A 449 -22.17 -10.01 -4.10
CA SER A 449 -22.61 -8.67 -3.68
C SER A 449 -21.48 -7.82 -3.11
N TYR A 450 -20.46 -8.42 -2.48
CA TYR A 450 -19.31 -7.73 -1.90
C TYR A 450 -18.04 -7.83 -2.78
N MET A 451 -17.81 -8.92 -3.48
CA MET A 451 -16.64 -9.04 -4.37
C MET A 451 -16.89 -8.45 -5.75
N GLY A 452 -18.12 -8.50 -6.26
CA GLY A 452 -18.45 -8.11 -7.64
C GLY A 452 -18.11 -6.65 -7.96
N PRO A 453 -18.46 -5.66 -7.12
CA PRO A 453 -18.03 -4.29 -7.31
C PRO A 453 -16.51 -4.10 -7.24
N LEU A 454 -15.82 -4.77 -6.30
CA LEU A 454 -14.34 -4.70 -6.18
C LEU A 454 -13.65 -5.21 -7.44
N GLU A 455 -14.08 -6.37 -7.95
CA GLU A 455 -13.51 -7.02 -9.13
C GLU A 455 -13.79 -6.24 -10.42
N ARG A 456 -15.03 -5.71 -10.58
CA ARG A 456 -15.40 -4.90 -11.75
C ARG A 456 -14.66 -3.57 -11.78
N GLU A 457 -14.56 -2.92 -10.63
CA GLU A 457 -13.91 -1.62 -10.56
C GLU A 457 -12.38 -1.70 -10.43
N MET A 458 -11.85 -2.91 -10.21
CA MET A 458 -10.43 -3.18 -9.95
C MET A 458 -9.92 -2.38 -8.75
N ILE A 459 -10.71 -2.29 -7.68
CA ILE A 459 -10.42 -1.40 -6.53
C ILE A 459 -9.11 -1.78 -5.86
N VAL A 460 -8.92 -3.06 -5.55
CA VAL A 460 -7.73 -3.56 -4.84
C VAL A 460 -6.49 -3.43 -5.73
N GLU A 461 -6.62 -3.80 -7.00
CA GLU A 461 -5.58 -3.62 -8.01
C GLU A 461 -5.18 -2.14 -8.19
N LYS A 462 -6.16 -1.23 -8.18
CA LYS A 462 -5.94 0.21 -8.29
C LYS A 462 -5.19 0.77 -7.10
N LEU A 463 -5.55 0.36 -5.88
CA LEU A 463 -4.84 0.77 -4.66
C LEU A 463 -3.38 0.31 -4.66
N MET A 464 -3.12 -0.94 -5.09
CA MET A 464 -1.76 -1.44 -5.26
C MET A 464 -0.98 -0.68 -6.34
N ALA A 465 -1.65 -0.35 -7.46
CA ALA A 465 -1.06 0.45 -8.53
C ALA A 465 -0.72 1.87 -8.06
N GLN A 466 -1.64 2.55 -7.37
CA GLN A 466 -1.41 3.88 -6.77
C GLN A 466 -0.21 3.86 -5.82
N GLY A 467 -0.12 2.86 -4.93
CA GLY A 467 1.03 2.70 -4.04
C GLY A 467 2.34 2.52 -4.80
N GLY A 468 2.35 1.65 -5.82
CA GLY A 468 3.53 1.40 -6.62
C GLY A 468 3.98 2.62 -7.43
N LEU A 469 3.06 3.30 -8.11
CA LEU A 469 3.39 4.50 -8.91
C LEU A 469 3.83 5.68 -8.03
N ARG A 470 3.20 5.89 -6.87
CA ARG A 470 3.62 6.92 -5.91
C ARG A 470 5.01 6.60 -5.34
N LEU A 471 5.27 5.35 -4.95
CA LEU A 471 6.59 4.93 -4.49
C LEU A 471 7.65 5.15 -5.57
N ALA A 472 7.39 4.71 -6.81
CA ALA A 472 8.30 4.94 -7.94
C ALA A 472 8.58 6.43 -8.15
N GLY A 473 7.53 7.24 -8.13
CA GLY A 473 7.63 8.68 -8.23
C GLY A 473 8.54 9.27 -7.16
N ILE A 474 8.34 8.91 -5.88
CA ILE A 474 9.16 9.39 -4.76
C ILE A 474 10.64 9.01 -4.99
N LEU A 475 10.90 7.76 -5.36
CA LEU A 475 12.27 7.26 -5.57
C LEU A 475 12.95 7.90 -6.77
N ASN A 476 12.22 8.12 -7.86
CA ASN A 476 12.71 8.86 -9.02
C ASN A 476 13.03 10.31 -8.65
N TRP A 477 12.15 10.96 -7.90
CA TRP A 477 12.37 12.32 -7.45
C TRP A 477 13.61 12.44 -6.55
N LEU A 478 13.79 11.49 -5.62
CA LEU A 478 14.94 11.44 -4.73
C LEU A 478 16.26 11.19 -5.48
N PHE A 479 16.29 10.19 -6.36
CA PHE A 479 17.54 9.57 -6.81
C PHE A 479 17.80 9.56 -8.32
N ALA A 480 16.85 9.96 -9.16
CA ALA A 480 17.09 9.95 -10.61
C ALA A 480 18.07 11.07 -10.99
N ASP A 481 19.08 10.68 -11.75
CA ASP A 481 19.85 11.59 -12.59
C ASP A 481 19.09 11.78 -13.91
N TRP A 482 18.67 13.03 -14.17
CA TRP A 482 17.88 13.41 -15.35
C TRP A 482 18.75 14.00 -16.47
N GLU A 483 20.08 14.07 -16.29
CA GLU A 483 21.03 14.46 -17.35
C GLU A 483 21.59 13.28 -18.15
N GLU A 484 21.39 12.03 -17.69
CA GLU A 484 21.68 10.78 -18.42
C GLU A 484 20.54 10.38 -19.36
#